data_AF-A0A920EE88-F1
#
_entry.id   AF-A0A920EE88-F1
#
_cell.length_a   1.000
_cell.length_b   1.000
_cell.length_c   1.000
_cell.angle_alpha   90.00
_cell.angle_beta   90.00
_cell.angle_gamma   90.00
#
_symmetry.space_group_name_H-M   'P 1'
#
loop_
_entity.id
_entity.type
_entity.pdbx_description
1 polymer ?
#
loop_
_entity_poly.entity_id
_entity_poly.type
_entity_poly.pdbx_seq_one_letter_code
_entity_poly.pdbx_strand_id
1 'polypeptide(L)'
;MANCHGHVRASIPRLAATKLEEFIPEVSNWLISWAEQSRTLTHNDFRLDNLLFDDAETVPKVVVIDFQLVGRGDGSGDIAPF
;
A
#
# COMPACT_ATOMS: atom_id res chain seq x y z
N MET A 1 -11.13 2.41 -39.92
CA MET A 1 -11.82 2.82 -38.66
C MET A 1 -11.75 1.62 -37.72
N ALA A 2 -10.91 1.68 -36.69
CA ALA A 2 -10.73 0.59 -35.73
C ALA A 2 -11.79 0.71 -34.63
N ASN A 3 -12.51 -0.38 -34.38
CA ASN A 3 -13.62 -0.44 -33.43
C ASN A 3 -13.07 -0.96 -32.08
N CYS A 4 -12.75 -0.05 -31.15
CA CYS A 4 -12.31 -0.39 -29.81
C CYS A 4 -13.52 -0.56 -28.87
N HIS A 5 -14.12 -1.75 -28.86
CA HIS A 5 -15.14 -2.11 -27.86
C HIS A 5 -14.61 -3.25 -26.99
N GLY A 6 -14.32 -2.95 -25.73
CA GLY A 6 -13.88 -3.93 -24.75
C GLY A 6 -13.52 -3.31 -23.40
N HIS A 7 -14.45 -2.58 -22.77
CA HIS A 7 -14.34 -2.28 -21.34
C HIS A 7 -14.56 -3.59 -20.56
N VAL A 8 -13.47 -4.23 -20.15
CA VAL A 8 -13.52 -5.31 -19.17
C VAL A 8 -13.89 -4.69 -17.83
N ARG A 9 -15.17 -4.77 -17.46
CA ARG A 9 -15.63 -4.40 -16.13
C ARG A 9 -15.11 -5.49 -15.19
N ALA A 10 -14.02 -5.22 -14.47
CA ALA A 10 -13.49 -6.15 -13.47
C ALA A 10 -14.57 -6.38 -12.40
N SER A 11 -15.25 -7.53 -12.45
CA SER A 11 -16.16 -7.96 -11.40
C SER A 11 -15.33 -8.53 -10.25
N ILE A 12 -15.52 -8.00 -9.04
CA ILE A 12 -14.91 -8.57 -7.84
C ILE A 12 -15.36 -10.04 -7.74
N PRO A 13 -14.44 -11.02 -7.62
CA PRO A 13 -14.80 -12.41 -7.48
C PRO A 13 -15.76 -12.61 -6.31
N ARG A 14 -16.81 -13.42 -6.50
CA ARG A 14 -17.88 -13.61 -5.50
C ARG A 14 -17.33 -14.00 -4.12
N LEU A 15 -16.28 -14.83 -4.10
CA LEU A 15 -15.59 -15.22 -2.87
C LEU A 15 -14.98 -14.03 -2.12
N ALA A 16 -14.35 -13.09 -2.84
CA ALA A 16 -13.74 -11.90 -2.23
C ALA A 16 -14.82 -10.96 -1.66
N ALA A 17 -15.93 -10.80 -2.36
CA ALA A 17 -17.06 -10.00 -1.88
C ALA A 17 -17.65 -10.58 -0.57
N THR A 18 -17.90 -11.90 -0.54
CA THR A 18 -18.41 -12.57 0.68
C THR A 18 -17.44 -12.45 1.86
N LYS A 19 -16.13 -12.63 1.62
CA LYS A 19 -15.11 -12.48 2.68
C LYS A 19 -15.03 -11.05 3.21
N LEU A 20 -15.21 -10.06 2.34
CA LEU A 20 -15.24 -8.66 2.75
C LEU A 20 -16.48 -8.39 3.62
N GLU A 21 -17.66 -8.83 3.20
CA GLU A 21 -18.91 -8.67 3.98
C GLU A 21 -18.83 -9.32 5.37
N GLU A 22 -18.17 -10.48 5.49
CA GLU A 22 -17.89 -11.13 6.78
C GLU A 22 -16.96 -10.29 7.67
N PHE A 23 -16.00 -9.57 7.09
CA PHE A 23 -14.98 -8.81 7.83
C PHE A 23 -15.44 -7.37 8.18
N ILE A 24 -16.31 -6.76 7.37
CA ILE A 24 -16.80 -5.38 7.55
C ILE A 24 -17.16 -5.04 9.01
N PRO A 25 -17.89 -5.90 9.77
CA PRO A 25 -18.24 -5.59 11.16
C PRO A 25 -17.04 -5.38 12.08
N GLU A 26 -15.91 -6.03 11.81
CA GLU A 26 -14.71 -5.98 12.66
C GLU A 26 -13.73 -4.87 12.27
N VAL A 27 -13.91 -4.24 11.11
CA VAL A 27 -13.00 -3.20 10.59
C VAL A 27 -12.78 -2.08 11.59
N SER A 28 -13.84 -1.61 12.25
CA SER A 28 -13.74 -0.50 13.22
C SER A 28 -12.89 -0.87 14.43
N ASN A 29 -13.09 -2.08 15.00
CA ASN A 29 -12.32 -2.57 16.14
C ASN A 29 -10.84 -2.73 15.77
N TRP A 30 -10.59 -3.28 14.58
CA TRP A 30 -9.25 -3.43 14.05
C TRP A 30 -8.55 -2.08 13.84
N LEU A 31 -9.23 -1.09 13.25
CA LEU A 31 -8.68 0.26 13.06
C LEU A 31 -8.33 0.96 14.37
N ILE A 32 -9.18 0.82 15.40
CA ILE A 32 -8.90 1.39 16.73
C ILE A 32 -7.65 0.74 17.34
N SER A 33 -7.60 -0.61 17.35
CA SER A 33 -6.43 -1.35 17.85
C SER A 33 -5.15 -0.97 17.11
N TRP A 34 -5.23 -0.79 15.78
CA TRP A 34 -4.10 -0.42 14.95
C TRP A 34 -3.61 1.01 15.23
N ALA A 35 -4.53 1.96 15.44
CA ALA A 35 -4.21 3.34 15.78
C ALA A 35 -3.53 3.48 17.16
N GLU A 36 -3.87 2.62 18.13
CA GLU A 36 -3.28 2.64 19.47
C GLU A 36 -1.83 2.11 19.51
N GLN A 37 -1.48 1.20 18.59
CA GLN A 37 -0.15 0.58 18.52
C GLN A 37 0.85 1.41 17.71
N SER A 38 0.36 2.24 16.78
CA SER A 38 1.17 2.87 15.74
C SER A 38 1.74 4.23 16.17
N ARG A 39 3.08 4.38 16.12
CA ARG A 39 3.77 5.62 16.53
C ARG A 39 4.76 6.16 15.51
N THR A 40 4.89 5.52 14.35
CA THR A 40 5.85 5.91 13.30
C THR A 40 5.14 6.49 12.09
N LEU A 41 5.85 7.33 11.34
CA LEU A 41 5.47 7.74 10.00
C LEU A 41 5.84 6.60 9.04
N THR A 42 4.89 6.13 8.24
CA THR A 42 5.09 5.06 7.26
C THR A 42 4.87 5.57 5.85
N HIS A 43 5.63 5.05 4.89
CA HIS A 43 5.48 5.34 3.46
C HIS A 43 4.29 4.59 2.88
N ASN A 44 4.01 3.37 3.35
CA ASN A 44 2.95 2.46 2.89
C ASN A 44 3.03 2.03 1.41
N ASP A 45 4.13 2.37 0.73
CA ASP A 45 4.48 1.89 -0.61
C ASP A 45 6.00 1.88 -0.79
N PHE A 46 6.72 1.34 0.20
CA PHE A 46 8.19 1.39 0.25
C PHE A 46 8.85 0.33 -0.64
N ARG A 47 8.43 0.28 -1.90
CA ARG A 47 8.95 -0.61 -2.94
C ARG A 47 10.19 -0.02 -3.62
N LEU A 48 11.01 -0.89 -4.22
CA LEU A 48 12.23 -0.48 -4.93
C LEU A 48 12.00 0.55 -6.03
N ASP A 49 10.85 0.50 -6.71
CA ASP A 49 10.53 1.46 -7.78
C ASP A 49 10.33 2.90 -7.27
N ASN A 50 10.09 3.08 -5.97
CA ASN A 50 9.95 4.38 -5.30
C ASN A 50 11.29 4.86 -4.69
N LEU A 51 12.39 4.15 -4.95
CA LEU A 51 13.73 4.49 -4.49
C LEU A 51 14.61 4.84 -5.69
N LEU A 52 15.01 6.12 -5.77
CA LEU A 52 15.97 6.58 -6.77
C LEU A 52 17.37 6.53 -6.18
N PHE A 53 18.26 5.78 -6.81
CA PHE A 53 19.64 5.60 -6.38
C PHE A 53 20.59 6.46 -7.23
N ASP A 54 21.48 7.19 -6.56
CA ASP A 54 22.62 7.87 -7.17
C ASP A 54 23.90 7.20 -6.64
N ASP A 55 24.62 6.53 -7.53
CA ASP A 55 25.81 5.72 -7.26
C ASP A 55 27.13 6.42 -7.65
N ALA A 56 27.09 7.72 -7.95
CA ALA A 56 28.28 8.49 -8.30
C ALA A 56 29.31 8.63 -7.14
N GLU A 57 28.88 8.38 -5.89
CA GLU A 57 29.68 8.52 -4.68
C GLU A 57 29.92 7.15 -4.00
N THR A 58 30.96 7.05 -3.15
CA THR A 58 31.30 5.81 -2.42
C THR A 58 30.21 5.34 -1.46
N VAL A 59 29.33 6.24 -1.02
CA VAL A 59 28.09 5.93 -0.30
C VAL A 59 26.93 6.34 -1.20
N PRO A 60 26.14 5.40 -1.73
CA PRO A 60 25.02 5.71 -2.59
C PRO A 60 24.02 6.64 -1.89
N LYS A 61 23.57 7.68 -2.59
CA LYS A 61 22.47 8.51 -2.12
C LYS A 61 21.16 7.87 -2.56
N VAL A 62 20.18 7.88 -1.67
CA VAL A 62 18.85 7.36 -1.95
C VAL A 62 17.84 8.48 -1.76
N VAL A 63 17.02 8.72 -2.78
CA VAL A 63 15.86 9.61 -2.70
C VAL A 63 14.60 8.75 -2.70
N VAL A 64 13.78 8.91 -1.67
CA VAL A 64 12.46 8.28 -1.58
C VAL A 64 11.45 9.21 -2.24
N ILE A 65 10.61 8.65 -3.10
CA ILE A 65 9.57 9.38 -3.84
C ILE A 65 8.19 8.72 -3.63
N ASP A 66 7.14 9.37 -4.10
CA ASP A 66 5.77 8.85 -4.05
C ASP A 66 5.15 8.67 -2.64
N PHE A 67 5.04 9.80 -1.93
CA PHE A 67 4.44 9.85 -0.59
C PHE A 67 2.90 9.87 -0.59
N GLN A 68 2.22 9.48 -1.68
CA GLN A 68 0.76 9.58 -1.76
C GLN A 68 0.02 8.72 -0.71
N LEU A 69 0.66 7.65 -0.23
CA LEU A 69 0.13 6.76 0.81
C LEU A 69 0.70 7.02 2.20
N VAL A 70 1.46 8.09 2.41
CA VAL A 70 2.11 8.38 3.69
C VAL A 70 1.09 8.42 4.84
N GLY A 71 1.39 7.74 5.94
CA GLY A 71 0.47 7.58 7.06
C GLY A 71 1.17 7.41 8.39
N ARG A 72 0.38 7.31 9.46
CA ARG A 72 0.87 6.81 10.75
C ARG A 72 0.58 5.33 10.81
N GLY A 73 1.56 4.52 11.20
CA GLY A 73 1.43 3.08 11.20
C GLY A 73 2.54 2.39 11.99
N ASP A 74 2.54 1.07 11.94
CA ASP A 74 3.66 0.25 12.34
C ASP A 74 4.73 0.28 11.23
N GLY A 75 5.92 0.79 11.55
CA GLY A 75 7.05 0.89 10.63
C GLY A 75 7.55 -0.46 10.12
N SER A 76 7.18 -1.57 10.75
CA SER A 76 7.48 -2.92 10.24
C SER A 76 6.89 -3.15 8.83
N GLY A 77 5.77 -2.50 8.50
CA GLY A 77 5.11 -2.61 7.19
C GLY A 77 5.92 -2.05 6.02
N ASP A 78 6.78 -1.05 6.25
CA ASP A 78 7.68 -0.52 5.21
C ASP A 78 8.92 -1.41 5.02
N ILE A 79 9.30 -2.19 6.03
CA ILE A 79 10.48 -3.08 5.97
C ILE A 79 10.14 -4.38 5.25
N ALA A 80 8.93 -4.88 5.45
CA ALA A 80 8.47 -6.14 4.91
C ALA A 80 7.10 -5.96 4.23
N PRO A 81 7.06 -5.38 3.02
CA PRO A 81 5.83 -5.29 2.24
C PRO A 81 5.43 -6.70 1.78
N PHE A 82 4.31 -7.21 2.30
CA PHE A 82 3.76 -8.54 1.97
C PHE A 82 2.46 -8.41 1.17
#